data_AF-A0A5B1CG93-F1
#
_entry.id   AF-A0A5B1CG93-F1
#
_cell.length_a   1.000
_cell.length_b   1.000
_cell.length_c   1.000
_cell.angle_alpha   90.00
_cell.angle_beta   90.00
_cell.angle_gamma   90.00
#
_symmetry.space_group_name_H-M   'P 1'
#
loop_
_entity.id
_entity.type
_entity.pdbx_description
1 polymer ?
#
loop_
_entity_poly.entity_id
_entity_poly.type
_entity_poly.pdbx_seq_one_letter_code
_entity_poly.pdbx_strand_id
1 'polypeptide(L)'
;MVDPKRFDSFFFANHQAHHKAMQQLIQSARSGWQGCDWPTRFGPKKLDLQGIRSRQARLAQKATRGEEAACWAAAVVWLTEVEADAAQAADFASQALAESEKDCWVNASDLLQQAESLEAEYGQLNGYHQVREAFQRWFASHSSLA
;
A
#
# COMPACT_ATOMS: atom_id res chain seq x y z
N MET A 1 14.34 -4.51 -43.65
CA MET A 1 15.57 -4.12 -42.93
C MET A 1 15.11 -3.25 -41.77
N VAL A 2 15.01 -3.80 -40.56
CA VAL A 2 14.50 -3.09 -39.38
C VAL A 2 15.64 -2.23 -38.84
N ASP A 3 15.39 -0.93 -38.71
CA ASP A 3 16.37 0.04 -38.22
C ASP A 3 16.68 -0.23 -36.73
N PRO A 4 17.93 -0.60 -36.38
CA PRO A 4 18.29 -1.01 -35.02
C PRO A 4 18.03 0.09 -33.97
N LYS A 5 18.09 1.37 -34.35
CA LYS A 5 17.77 2.49 -33.45
C LYS A 5 16.30 2.54 -33.05
N ARG A 6 15.42 2.01 -33.90
CA ARG A 6 13.97 1.97 -33.65
C ARG A 6 13.61 0.91 -32.62
N PHE A 7 14.36 -0.19 -32.56
CA PHE A 7 14.14 -1.29 -31.62
C PHE A 7 14.49 -0.87 -30.18
N ASP A 8 15.64 -0.24 -29.98
CA ASP A 8 16.05 0.29 -28.67
C ASP A 8 15.08 1.36 -28.16
N SER A 9 14.63 2.26 -29.04
CA SER A 9 13.70 3.33 -28.68
C SER A 9 12.34 2.81 -28.21
N PHE A 10 11.83 1.73 -28.80
CA PHE A 10 10.59 1.09 -28.38
C PHE A 10 10.73 0.41 -27.01
N PHE A 11 11.85 -0.27 -26.77
CA PHE A 11 12.13 -0.93 -25.50
C PHE A 11 12.24 0.08 -24.33
N PHE A 12 13.00 1.17 -24.52
CA PHE A 12 13.14 2.23 -23.52
C PHE A 12 11.81 2.95 -23.23
N ALA A 13 11.00 3.24 -24.26
CA ALA A 13 9.71 3.90 -24.08
C ALA A 13 8.71 3.01 -23.32
N ASN A 14 8.72 1.70 -23.58
CA ASN A 14 7.84 0.75 -22.91
C ASN A 14 8.22 0.58 -21.44
N HIS A 15 9.52 0.46 -21.14
CA HIS A 15 10.03 0.40 -19.77
C HIS A 15 9.63 1.64 -18.94
N GLN A 16 9.77 2.83 -19.51
CA GLN A 16 9.42 4.09 -18.82
C GLN A 16 7.91 4.21 -18.55
N ALA A 17 7.07 3.71 -19.47
CA ALA A 17 5.62 3.69 -19.29
C ALA A 17 5.18 2.76 -18.14
N HIS A 18 5.78 1.57 -18.05
CA HIS A 18 5.49 0.60 -16.99
C HIS A 18 5.92 1.11 -15.62
N HIS A 19 7.12 1.67 -15.52
CA HIS A 19 7.63 2.28 -14.29
C HIS A 19 6.68 3.36 -13.78
N LYS A 20 6.20 4.25 -14.67
CA LYS A 20 5.24 5.30 -14.32
C LYS A 20 3.89 4.73 -13.89
N ALA A 21 3.39 3.69 -14.56
CA ALA A 21 2.14 3.04 -14.18
C ALA A 21 2.23 2.40 -12.78
N MET A 22 3.34 1.73 -12.49
CA MET A 22 3.61 1.18 -11.15
C MET A 22 3.67 2.26 -10.08
N GLN A 23 4.37 3.38 -10.35
CA GLN A 23 4.39 4.53 -9.44
C GLN A 23 2.98 5.05 -9.14
N GLN A 24 2.13 5.15 -10.16
CA GLN A 24 0.75 5.63 -9.99
C GLN A 24 -0.09 4.67 -9.14
N LEU A 25 0.04 3.35 -9.35
CA LEU A 25 -0.66 2.35 -8.55
C LEU A 25 -0.21 2.38 -7.09
N ILE A 26 1.10 2.45 -6.85
CA ILE A 26 1.66 2.57 -5.50
C ILE A 26 1.17 3.85 -4.82
N GLN A 27 1.19 4.98 -5.53
CA GLN A 27 0.71 6.25 -5.00
C GLN A 27 -0.79 6.20 -4.67
N SER A 28 -1.58 5.52 -5.51
CA SER A 28 -3.01 5.31 -5.27
C SER A 28 -3.24 4.46 -4.01
N ALA A 29 -2.57 3.30 -3.90
CA ALA A 29 -2.65 2.41 -2.73
C ALA A 29 -2.25 3.15 -1.45
N ARG A 30 -1.13 3.86 -1.47
CA ARG A 30 -0.65 4.70 -0.35
C ARG A 30 -1.65 5.79 0.03
N SER A 31 -2.29 6.43 -0.95
CA SER A 31 -3.28 7.48 -0.65
C SER A 31 -4.59 6.91 -0.10
N GLY A 32 -4.93 5.68 -0.46
CA GLY A 32 -6.15 4.99 -0.04
C GLY A 32 -6.06 4.33 1.34
N TRP A 33 -4.85 4.18 1.90
CA TRP A 33 -4.65 3.63 3.24
C TRP A 33 -3.73 4.54 4.06
N GLN A 34 -4.32 5.34 4.93
CA GLN A 34 -3.60 6.27 5.83
C GLN A 34 -4.12 6.24 7.27
N GLY A 35 -4.96 5.26 7.58
CA GLY A 35 -5.74 5.14 8.79
C GLY A 35 -6.85 4.12 8.59
N CYS A 36 -7.93 4.22 9.37
CA CYS A 36 -9.09 3.34 9.24
C CYS A 36 -10.14 3.97 8.32
N ASP A 37 -10.08 3.70 7.03
CA ASP A 37 -11.04 4.26 6.05
C ASP A 37 -12.25 3.34 5.77
N TRP A 38 -12.35 2.22 6.50
CA TRP A 38 -13.43 1.24 6.42
C TRP A 38 -14.30 1.25 7.68
N PRO A 39 -15.57 0.80 7.58
CA PRO A 39 -16.46 0.70 8.73
C PRO A 39 -15.88 -0.20 9.83
N THR A 40 -15.52 0.39 10.96
CA THR A 40 -14.95 -0.33 12.11
C THR A 40 -15.62 0.11 13.40
N ARG A 41 -16.16 -0.86 14.14
CA ARG A 41 -16.73 -0.65 15.47
C ARG A 41 -15.74 -1.14 16.52
N PHE A 42 -15.22 -0.21 17.32
CA PHE A 42 -14.14 -0.49 18.25
C PHE A 42 -14.61 -0.50 19.71
N GLY A 43 -14.22 -1.57 20.41
CA GLY A 43 -14.45 -1.73 21.85
C GLY A 43 -15.93 -1.87 22.28
N PRO A 44 -16.18 -1.93 23.60
CA PRO A 44 -17.53 -2.16 24.15
C PRO A 44 -18.54 -1.06 23.81
N LYS A 45 -18.07 0.19 23.64
CA LYS A 45 -18.91 1.33 23.24
C LYS A 45 -19.15 1.42 21.73
N LYS A 46 -18.56 0.50 20.94
CA LYS A 46 -18.71 0.44 19.47
C LYS A 46 -18.38 1.78 18.81
N LEU A 47 -17.26 2.39 19.20
CA LEU A 47 -16.78 3.62 18.60
C LEU A 47 -16.65 3.44 17.09
N ASP A 48 -17.18 4.37 16.31
CA ASP A 48 -17.00 4.36 14.87
C ASP A 48 -15.64 4.98 14.55
N LEU A 49 -14.75 4.16 13.98
CA LEU A 49 -13.40 4.58 13.59
C LEU A 49 -13.28 4.89 12.10
N GLN A 50 -14.36 4.78 11.32
CA GLN A 50 -14.31 5.08 9.90
C GLN A 50 -13.90 6.55 9.65
N GLY A 51 -12.83 6.73 8.88
CA GLY A 51 -12.22 8.02 8.59
C GLY A 51 -11.48 8.67 9.78
N ILE A 52 -11.26 7.94 10.87
CA ILE A 52 -10.60 8.44 12.07
C ILE A 52 -9.13 8.03 12.09
N ARG A 53 -8.26 9.01 12.33
CA ARG A 53 -6.82 8.83 12.58
C ARG A 53 -6.48 8.82 14.07
N SER A 54 -5.33 8.26 14.41
CA SER A 54 -4.80 8.18 15.78
C SER A 54 -4.80 9.55 16.48
N ARG A 55 -4.44 10.61 15.75
CA ARG A 55 -4.45 11.99 16.25
C ARG A 55 -5.86 12.49 16.60
N GLN A 56 -6.85 12.17 15.78
CA GLN A 56 -8.25 12.57 16.01
C GLN A 56 -8.84 11.77 17.18
N ALA A 57 -8.59 10.46 17.25
CA ALA A 57 -8.96 9.63 18.38
C ALA A 57 -8.34 10.15 19.70
N ARG A 58 -7.12 10.67 19.66
CA ARG A 58 -6.46 11.28 20.83
C ARG A 58 -7.13 12.58 21.27
N LEU A 59 -7.70 13.36 20.34
CA LEU A 59 -8.51 14.52 20.70
C LEU A 59 -9.82 14.11 21.36
N ALA A 60 -10.50 13.09 20.82
CA ALA A 60 -11.71 12.54 21.41
C ALA A 60 -11.46 11.95 22.82
N GLN A 61 -10.34 11.24 22.99
CA GLN A 61 -9.87 10.75 24.30
C GLN A 61 -9.75 11.88 25.33
N LYS A 62 -9.15 13.02 24.95
CA LYS A 62 -8.96 14.17 25.84
C LYS A 62 -10.26 14.94 26.12
N ALA A 63 -11.23 14.88 25.21
CA ALA A 63 -12.52 15.56 25.33
C ALA A 63 -13.55 14.75 26.14
N THR A 64 -13.34 13.45 26.30
CA THR A 64 -14.27 12.53 26.97
C THR A 64 -13.77 12.17 28.38
N ARG A 65 -14.61 11.46 29.16
CA ARG A 65 -14.28 11.04 30.54
C ARG A 65 -14.70 9.60 30.79
N GLY A 66 -14.13 8.99 31.83
CA GLY A 66 -14.51 7.65 32.28
C GLY A 66 -14.25 6.56 31.24
N GLU A 67 -15.19 5.64 31.10
CA GLU A 67 -15.09 4.49 30.19
C GLU A 67 -14.93 4.90 28.71
N GLU A 68 -15.53 6.01 28.31
CA GLU A 68 -15.44 6.48 26.93
C GLU A 68 -14.01 6.93 26.60
N ALA A 69 -13.37 7.67 27.51
CA ALA A 69 -11.96 8.05 27.37
C ALA A 69 -11.04 6.82 27.33
N ALA A 70 -11.35 5.78 28.09
CA ALA A 70 -10.61 4.52 28.05
C ALA A 70 -10.77 3.79 26.70
N CYS A 71 -11.98 3.78 26.13
CA CYS A 71 -12.23 3.21 24.79
C CYS A 71 -11.47 3.98 23.71
N TRP A 72 -11.48 5.32 23.77
CA TRP A 72 -10.69 6.15 22.86
C TRP A 72 -9.19 5.95 23.02
N ALA A 73 -8.69 5.73 24.25
CA ALA A 73 -7.28 5.43 24.49
C ALA A 73 -6.84 4.13 23.79
N ALA A 74 -7.66 3.08 23.90
CA ALA A 74 -7.41 1.82 23.18
C ALA A 74 -7.51 2.00 21.65
N ALA A 75 -8.47 2.80 21.17
CA ALA A 75 -8.59 3.12 19.74
C ALA A 75 -7.37 3.89 19.21
N VAL A 76 -6.77 4.78 20.02
CA VAL A 76 -5.53 5.49 19.65
C VAL A 76 -4.39 4.50 19.41
N VAL A 77 -4.23 3.49 20.29
CA VAL A 77 -3.17 2.49 20.14
C VAL A 77 -3.37 1.72 18.84
N TRP A 78 -4.55 1.14 18.65
CA TRP A 78 -4.87 0.37 17.45
C TRP A 78 -4.73 1.18 16.16
N LEU A 79 -5.22 2.43 16.13
CA LEU A 79 -5.07 3.31 14.95
C LEU A 79 -3.60 3.68 14.69
N THR A 80 -2.77 3.76 15.74
CA THR A 80 -1.33 4.01 15.57
C THR A 80 -0.65 2.81 14.90
N GLU A 81 -1.05 1.58 15.24
CA GLU A 81 -0.58 0.36 14.58
C GLU A 81 -1.02 0.32 13.12
N VAL A 82 -2.30 0.58 12.84
CA VAL A 82 -2.83 0.66 11.46
C VAL A 82 -2.07 1.68 10.61
N GLU A 83 -1.79 2.86 11.16
CA GLU A 83 -1.03 3.91 10.47
C GLU A 83 0.45 3.51 10.26
N ALA A 84 1.05 2.77 11.19
CA ALA A 84 2.40 2.27 11.07
C ALA A 84 2.52 1.19 9.98
N ASP A 85 1.57 0.26 9.93
CA ASP A 85 1.52 -0.78 8.89
C ASP A 85 1.30 -0.17 7.51
N ALA A 86 0.42 0.84 7.41
CA ALA A 86 0.21 1.58 6.17
C ALA A 86 1.50 2.24 5.65
N ALA A 87 2.27 2.85 6.55
CA ALA A 87 3.56 3.44 6.23
C ALA A 87 4.58 2.38 5.80
N GLN A 88 4.66 1.27 6.53
CA GLN A 88 5.59 0.18 6.23
C GLN A 88 5.27 -0.50 4.88
N ALA A 89 3.99 -0.72 4.56
CA ALA A 89 3.57 -1.24 3.27
C ALA A 89 3.97 -0.29 2.12
N ALA A 90 3.86 1.02 2.32
CA ALA A 90 4.31 2.02 1.35
C ALA A 90 5.82 2.00 1.14
N ASP A 91 6.59 1.77 2.21
CA ASP A 91 8.05 1.66 2.14
C ASP A 91 8.46 0.38 1.38
N PHE A 92 7.80 -0.75 1.64
CA PHE A 92 8.02 -1.98 0.87
C PHE A 92 7.72 -1.79 -0.62
N ALA A 93 6.59 -1.15 -0.96
CA ALA A 93 6.24 -0.89 -2.35
C ALA A 93 7.24 0.06 -3.04
N SER A 94 7.74 1.06 -2.33
CA SER A 94 8.77 1.99 -2.83
C SER A 94 10.10 1.27 -3.08
N GLN A 95 10.50 0.37 -2.17
CA GLN A 95 11.69 -0.47 -2.35
C GLN A 95 11.51 -1.46 -3.51
N ALA A 96 10.32 -2.04 -3.68
CA ALA A 96 10.04 -2.95 -4.79
C ALA A 96 10.22 -2.26 -6.14
N LEU A 97 9.79 -1.00 -6.25
CA LEU A 97 10.01 -0.20 -7.43
C LEU A 97 11.51 0.01 -7.70
N ALA A 98 12.30 0.34 -6.67
CA ALA A 98 13.74 0.52 -6.80
C ALA A 98 14.49 -0.78 -7.16
N GLU A 99 14.03 -1.94 -6.67
CA GLU A 99 14.58 -3.26 -7.04
C GLU A 99 14.20 -3.64 -8.48
N SER A 100 13.00 -3.26 -8.94
CA SER A 100 12.58 -3.48 -10.32
C SER A 100 13.44 -2.71 -11.34
N GLU A 101 13.94 -1.52 -10.99
CA GLU A 101 14.88 -0.74 -11.83
C GLU A 101 16.25 -1.42 -11.97
N LYS A 102 16.58 -2.35 -11.07
CA LYS A 102 17.83 -3.12 -11.08
C LYS A 102 17.67 -4.51 -11.71
N ASP A 103 16.52 -4.78 -12.33
CA ASP A 103 16.13 -6.11 -12.81
C ASP A 103 16.10 -7.21 -11.71
N CYS A 104 15.99 -6.80 -10.44
CA CYS A 104 15.89 -7.71 -9.30
C CYS A 104 14.43 -8.12 -9.03
N TRP A 105 13.82 -8.79 -10.01
CA TRP A 105 12.38 -9.11 -10.03
C TRP A 105 11.89 -9.96 -8.85
N VAL A 106 12.73 -10.87 -8.34
CA VAL A 106 12.40 -11.72 -7.18
C VAL A 106 12.27 -10.85 -5.93
N ASN A 107 13.25 -9.99 -5.66
CA ASN A 107 13.22 -9.07 -4.52
C ASN A 107 12.02 -8.12 -4.60
N ALA A 108 11.74 -7.57 -5.78
CA ALA A 108 10.60 -6.69 -5.99
C ALA A 108 9.27 -7.42 -5.72
N SER A 109 9.13 -8.67 -6.17
CA SER A 109 7.94 -9.49 -5.89
C SER A 109 7.80 -9.79 -4.39
N ASP A 110 8.89 -10.14 -3.70
CA ASP A 110 8.87 -10.43 -2.25
C ASP A 110 8.51 -9.20 -1.42
N LEU A 111 8.98 -8.01 -1.83
CA LEU A 111 8.62 -6.74 -1.19
C LEU A 111 7.14 -6.40 -1.39
N LEU A 112 6.60 -6.59 -2.61
CA LEU A 112 5.16 -6.39 -2.85
C LEU A 112 4.30 -7.41 -2.10
N GLN A 113 4.79 -8.64 -1.94
CA GLN A 113 4.13 -9.63 -1.09
C GLN A 113 4.07 -9.18 0.38
N GLN A 114 5.16 -8.60 0.89
CA GLN A 114 5.18 -8.07 2.27
C GLN A 114 4.20 -6.90 2.45
N ALA A 115 4.11 -6.00 1.46
CA ALA A 115 3.13 -4.91 1.48
C ALA A 115 1.67 -5.43 1.47
N GLU A 116 1.38 -6.42 0.63
CA GLU A 116 0.06 -7.08 0.58
C GLU A 116 -0.27 -7.81 1.89
N SER A 117 0.70 -8.49 2.51
CA SER A 117 0.47 -9.21 3.76
C SER A 117 0.04 -8.28 4.90
N LEU A 118 0.66 -7.09 5.01
CA LEU A 118 0.25 -6.08 5.99
C LEU A 118 -1.18 -5.58 5.72
N GLU A 119 -1.51 -5.35 4.45
CA GLU A 119 -2.85 -4.95 4.04
C GLU A 119 -3.90 -6.03 4.35
N ALA A 120 -3.55 -7.30 4.15
CA ALA A 120 -4.43 -8.44 4.32
C ALA A 120 -4.89 -8.65 5.78
N GLU A 121 -4.12 -8.18 6.77
CA GLU A 121 -4.51 -8.25 8.19
C GLU A 121 -5.82 -7.50 8.47
N TYR A 122 -6.13 -6.48 7.67
CA TYR A 122 -7.31 -5.63 7.84
C TYR A 122 -8.51 -6.09 6.99
N GLY A 123 -8.30 -6.95 5.99
CA GLY A 123 -9.33 -7.64 5.20
C GLY A 123 -10.26 -6.78 4.33
N GLN A 124 -10.25 -5.45 4.48
CA GLN A 124 -11.09 -4.50 3.74
C GLN A 124 -10.32 -3.70 2.68
N LEU A 125 -9.00 -3.89 2.64
CA LEU A 125 -8.08 -3.18 1.77
C LEU A 125 -7.59 -4.13 0.68
N ASN A 126 -7.31 -3.59 -0.51
CA ASN A 126 -6.82 -4.36 -1.65
C ASN A 126 -5.93 -3.55 -2.61
N GLY A 127 -5.44 -2.39 -2.18
CA GLY A 127 -4.59 -1.52 -2.98
C GLY A 127 -3.24 -2.16 -3.30
N TYR A 128 -2.55 -2.72 -2.29
CA TYR A 128 -1.26 -3.39 -2.50
C TYR A 128 -1.42 -4.75 -3.17
N HIS A 129 -2.54 -5.45 -2.94
CA HIS A 129 -2.91 -6.62 -3.75
C HIS A 129 -2.96 -6.26 -5.25
N GLN A 130 -3.65 -5.18 -5.62
CA GLN A 130 -3.73 -4.72 -7.01
C GLN A 130 -2.36 -4.32 -7.59
N VAL A 131 -1.50 -3.69 -6.79
CA VAL A 131 -0.12 -3.37 -7.19
C VAL A 131 0.66 -4.64 -7.50
N ARG A 132 0.58 -5.67 -6.65
CA ARG A 132 1.26 -6.94 -6.86
C ARG A 132 0.75 -7.66 -8.11
N GLU A 133 -0.56 -7.73 -8.32
CA GLU A 133 -1.12 -8.34 -9.52
C GLU A 133 -0.66 -7.63 -10.80
N ALA A 134 -0.65 -6.29 -10.80
CA ALA A 134 -0.18 -5.51 -11.95
C ALA A 134 1.30 -5.79 -12.24
N PHE A 135 2.13 -5.88 -11.20
CA PHE A 135 3.54 -6.23 -11.32
C PHE A 135 3.74 -7.63 -11.90
N GLN A 136 3.01 -8.63 -11.39
CA GLN A 136 3.11 -10.02 -11.86
C GLN A 136 2.65 -10.18 -13.31
N ARG A 137 1.57 -9.52 -13.72
CA ARG A 137 1.11 -9.50 -15.12
C ARG A 137 2.17 -8.89 -16.03
N TRP A 138 2.81 -7.81 -15.58
CA TRP A 138 3.89 -7.18 -16.33
C TRP A 138 5.08 -8.14 -16.47
N PHE A 139 5.55 -8.73 -15.37
CA PHE A 139 6.64 -9.71 -15.39
C PHE A 139 6.34 -10.89 -16.33
N ALA A 140 5.15 -11.49 -16.25
CA ALA A 140 4.75 -12.61 -17.11
C ALA A 140 4.77 -12.25 -18.60
N SER A 141 4.40 -11.02 -18.96
CA SER A 141 4.47 -10.55 -20.35
C SER A 141 5.91 -10.39 -20.86
N HIS A 142 6.86 -10.09 -19.98
CA HIS A 142 8.28 -9.98 -20.34
C HIS A 142 8.96 -11.36 -20.45
N SER A 143 8.61 -12.30 -19.58
CA SER A 143 9.12 -13.68 -19.65
C SER A 143 8.57 -14.47 -20.84
N SER A 144 7.37 -14.14 -21.33
CA SER A 144 6.76 -14.77 -22.52
C SER A 144 7.41 -14.35 -23.85
N LEU A 145 8.23 -13.30 -23.86
CA LEU A 145 8.88 -12.74 -25.05
C LEU A 145 10.36 -13.13 -25.19
N ALA A 146 10.91 -13.88 -24.22
CA ALA A 146 12.27 -14.42 -24.21
C ALA A 146 12.28 -15.88 -24.67
#